data_AF-A0AAW4BQK9-F1
#
_entry.id   AF-A0AAW4BQK9-F1
#
_cell.length_a   1.000
_cell.length_b   1.000
_cell.length_c   1.000
_cell.angle_alpha   90.00
_cell.angle_beta   90.00
_cell.angle_gamma   90.00
#
_symmetry.space_group_name_H-M   'P 1'
#
loop_
_entity.id
_entity.type
_entity.pdbx_description
1 polymer ?
#
loop_
_entity_poly.entity_id
_entity_poly.type
_entity_poly.pdbx_seq_one_letter_code
_entity_poly.pdbx_strand_id
1 'polypeptide(L)'
;DQYKERLNISFGQIFYLKKNLKNSSPNETENSDNNSNYSAWAVEMDFNYDDLLFYHGGVQYDIDSSTMQLANSTLEYRVGSGYIQTNYRYVTKEYIDNTVGDTITNINAITKDGISQAGL
;
A
#
# COMPACT_ATOMS: atom_id res chain seq x y z
N ASP A 1 -12.49 -28.62 -13.60
CA ASP A 1 -11.11 -28.19 -13.28
C ASP A 1 -10.39 -27.36 -14.33
N GLN A 2 -10.77 -27.37 -15.61
CA GLN A 2 -10.05 -26.63 -16.67
C GLN A 2 -10.21 -25.09 -16.66
N TYR A 3 -11.08 -24.52 -15.81
CA TYR A 3 -11.40 -23.08 -15.81
C TYR A 3 -11.22 -22.44 -14.43
N LYS A 4 -10.23 -22.89 -13.67
CA LYS A 4 -9.90 -22.28 -12.37
C LYS A 4 -8.94 -21.11 -12.58
N GLU A 5 -9.26 -19.95 -12.00
CA GLU A 5 -8.36 -18.80 -11.99
C GLU A 5 -7.09 -19.15 -11.21
N ARG A 6 -5.93 -18.96 -11.86
CA ARG A 6 -4.60 -19.22 -11.28
C ARG A 6 -3.79 -17.93 -11.10
N LEU A 7 -4.19 -16.86 -11.78
CA LEU A 7 -3.52 -15.57 -11.76
C LEU A 7 -4.57 -14.47 -11.93
N ASN A 8 -4.56 -13.52 -11.01
CA ASN A 8 -5.26 -12.25 -11.11
C ASN A 8 -4.22 -11.13 -10.99
N ILE A 9 -4.31 -10.12 -11.86
CA ILE A 9 -3.55 -8.88 -11.73
C ILE A 9 -4.51 -7.73 -11.97
N SER A 10 -4.57 -6.82 -11.02
CA SER A 10 -5.44 -5.66 -11.06
C SER A 10 -4.60 -4.39 -10.96
N PHE A 11 -4.89 -3.41 -11.82
CA PHE A 11 -4.30 -2.07 -11.78
C PHE A 11 -5.43 -1.05 -11.61
N GLY A 12 -5.31 -0.18 -10.62
CA GLY A 12 -6.25 0.89 -10.34
C GLY A 12 -5.55 2.24 -10.25
N GLN A 13 -6.25 3.31 -10.65
CA GLN A 13 -5.79 4.68 -10.47
C GLN A 13 -6.94 5.55 -9.96
N ILE A 14 -6.62 6.47 -9.05
CA ILE A 14 -7.53 7.49 -8.53
C ILE A 14 -6.99 8.85 -8.98
N PHE A 15 -7.85 9.65 -9.59
CA PHE A 15 -7.56 11.06 -9.92
C PHE A 15 -8.38 11.96 -8.99
N TYR A 16 -7.71 12.91 -8.34
CA TYR A 16 -8.39 13.84 -7.44
C TYR A 16 -8.68 15.15 -8.18
N LEU A 17 -9.98 15.49 -8.29
CA LEU A 17 -10.44 16.72 -8.93
C LEU A 17 -10.22 17.98 -8.07
N LYS A 18 -10.07 17.82 -6.75
CA LYS A 18 -9.79 18.89 -5.80
C LYS A 18 -8.77 18.42 -4.76
N LYS A 19 -7.72 19.23 -4.51
CA LYS A 19 -6.62 18.91 -3.58
C LYS A 19 -7.10 18.67 -2.14
N ASN A 20 -8.04 19.48 -1.67
CA ASN A 20 -8.54 19.43 -0.29
C ASN A 20 -9.29 18.14 0.07
N LEU A 21 -9.62 17.29 -0.93
CA LEU A 21 -10.17 15.96 -0.67
C LEU A 21 -9.09 14.92 -0.35
N LYS A 22 -7.82 15.23 -0.64
CA LYS A 22 -6.67 14.37 -0.35
C LYS A 22 -6.08 14.69 1.04
N ASN A 23 -5.91 15.97 1.37
CA ASN A 23 -5.34 16.42 2.65
C ASN A 23 -6.45 17.00 3.54
N SER A 24 -6.77 16.32 4.65
CA SER A 24 -7.65 16.85 5.70
C SER A 24 -6.88 17.59 6.81
N SER A 25 -5.64 18.03 6.55
CA SER A 25 -4.87 18.76 7.56
C SER A 25 -5.36 20.22 7.62
N PRO A 26 -5.83 20.72 8.77
CA PRO A 26 -6.40 22.05 8.91
C PRO A 26 -5.36 23.19 8.86
N ASN A 27 -4.06 22.87 8.70
CA ASN A 27 -2.96 23.84 8.74
C ASN A 27 -2.36 24.18 7.36
N GLU A 28 -2.87 23.62 6.26
CA GLU A 28 -2.50 24.13 4.93
C GLU A 28 -3.30 25.40 4.64
N THR A 29 -2.65 26.55 4.86
CA THR A 29 -3.11 27.85 4.39
C THR A 29 -3.52 27.78 2.91
N GLU A 30 -4.71 28.28 2.61
CA GLU A 30 -5.44 28.29 1.32
C GLU A 30 -4.72 29.01 0.15
N ASN A 31 -3.40 29.03 0.09
CA ASN A 31 -2.64 29.73 -0.93
C ASN A 31 -1.75 28.79 -1.74
N SER A 32 -2.37 28.08 -2.68
CA SER A 32 -1.75 27.86 -3.99
C SER A 32 -2.77 27.31 -4.98
N ASP A 33 -3.23 28.19 -5.87
CA ASP A 33 -3.77 27.87 -7.21
C ASP A 33 -2.69 27.17 -8.06
N ASN A 34 -2.24 25.98 -7.65
CA ASN A 34 -1.41 25.12 -8.48
C ASN A 34 -2.20 23.84 -8.77
N ASN A 35 -2.78 23.81 -9.98
CA ASN A 35 -3.23 22.61 -10.66
C ASN A 35 -2.03 21.66 -10.88
N SER A 36 -1.64 20.92 -9.85
CA SER A 36 -0.76 19.75 -10.01
C SER A 36 -1.62 18.49 -9.99
N ASN A 37 -1.28 17.52 -10.86
CA ASN A 37 -2.06 16.31 -11.10
C ASN A 37 -2.06 15.38 -9.87
N TYR A 38 -2.96 15.62 -8.92
CA TYR A 38 -3.17 14.76 -7.76
C TYR A 38 -3.72 13.40 -8.22
N SER A 39 -2.93 12.35 -8.09
CA SER A 39 -3.38 10.98 -8.38
C SER A 39 -2.59 9.94 -7.60
N ALA A 40 -3.20 8.77 -7.42
CA ALA A 40 -2.55 7.62 -6.81
C ALA A 40 -2.88 6.38 -7.64
N TRP A 41 -1.97 5.41 -7.68
CA TRP A 41 -2.22 4.12 -8.31
C TRP A 41 -1.94 2.98 -7.35
N ALA A 42 -2.60 1.86 -7.61
CA ALA A 42 -2.48 0.62 -6.86
C ALA A 42 -2.38 -0.54 -7.83
N VAL A 43 -1.50 -1.49 -7.49
CA VAL A 43 -1.40 -2.78 -8.19
C VAL A 43 -1.57 -3.88 -7.17
N GLU A 44 -2.42 -4.85 -7.49
CA GLU A 44 -2.64 -6.05 -6.69
C GLU A 44 -2.52 -7.28 -7.59
N MET A 45 -1.98 -8.35 -7.01
CA MET A 45 -1.75 -9.61 -7.69
C MET A 45 -2.06 -10.78 -6.76
N ASP A 46 -2.82 -11.74 -7.29
CA ASP A 46 -3.05 -13.04 -6.67
C ASP A 46 -2.57 -14.13 -7.62
N PHE A 47 -1.82 -15.08 -7.08
CA PHE A 47 -1.31 -16.22 -7.83
C PHE A 47 -1.50 -17.50 -7.04
N ASN A 48 -1.99 -18.52 -7.74
CA ASN A 48 -2.19 -19.87 -7.22
C ASN A 48 -1.50 -20.85 -8.17
N TYR A 49 -0.46 -21.51 -7.66
CA TYR A 49 0.21 -22.60 -8.33
C TYR A 49 -0.23 -23.94 -7.73
N ASP A 50 -0.90 -24.72 -8.57
CA ASP A 50 -1.29 -26.11 -8.32
C ASP A 50 -2.03 -26.35 -6.99
N ASP A 51 -2.75 -25.34 -6.48
CA ASP A 51 -3.43 -25.40 -5.17
C ASP A 51 -2.52 -25.70 -3.97
N LEU A 52 -1.20 -25.58 -4.16
CA LEU A 52 -0.16 -25.83 -3.17
C LEU A 52 0.55 -24.56 -2.74
N LEU A 53 0.79 -23.63 -3.67
CA LEU A 53 1.50 -22.39 -3.42
C LEU A 53 0.63 -21.20 -3.80
N PHE A 54 0.38 -20.33 -2.82
CA PHE A 54 -0.43 -19.13 -2.98
C PHE A 54 0.44 -17.91 -2.71
N TYR A 55 0.31 -16.92 -3.57
CA TYR A 55 0.96 -15.63 -3.43
C TYR A 55 -0.10 -14.53 -3.54
N HIS A 56 -0.04 -13.57 -2.63
CA HIS A 56 -0.82 -12.34 -2.67
C HIS A 56 0.13 -11.17 -2.42
N GLY A 57 0.07 -10.13 -3.25
CA GLY A 57 0.88 -8.95 -3.03
C GLY A 57 0.28 -7.73 -3.68
N GLY A 58 0.60 -6.59 -3.12
CA GLY A 58 0.09 -5.31 -3.57
C GLY A 58 1.00 -4.16 -3.20
N VAL A 59 0.95 -3.12 -4.02
CA VAL A 59 1.71 -1.88 -3.81
C VAL A 59 0.83 -0.69 -4.17
N GLN A 60 0.94 0.37 -3.39
CA GLN A 60 0.27 1.64 -3.62
C GLN A 60 1.31 2.76 -3.71
N TYR A 61 1.09 3.66 -4.66
CA TYR A 61 2.00 4.76 -4.95
C TYR A 61 1.20 6.04 -5.18
N ASP A 62 1.67 7.12 -4.58
CA ASP A 62 1.09 8.44 -4.72
C ASP A 62 1.94 9.26 -5.70
N ILE A 63 1.33 9.72 -6.78
CA ILE A 63 2.03 10.44 -7.86
C ILE A 63 2.40 11.85 -7.41
N ASP A 64 1.60 12.45 -6.54
CA ASP A 64 1.80 13.83 -6.08
C ASP A 64 3.00 13.97 -5.15
N SER A 65 3.13 13.09 -4.14
CA SER A 65 4.36 12.98 -3.34
C SER A 65 5.52 12.31 -4.10
N SER A 66 5.23 11.66 -5.24
CA SER A 66 6.19 10.81 -5.95
C SER A 66 6.80 9.72 -5.07
N THR A 67 6.02 9.21 -4.12
CA THR A 67 6.47 8.16 -3.19
C THR A 67 5.54 6.98 -3.11
N MET A 68 6.15 5.81 -2.90
CA MET A 68 5.41 4.61 -2.50
C MET A 68 4.79 4.86 -1.13
N GLN A 69 3.55 4.44 -0.96
CA GLN A 69 2.83 4.60 0.29
C GLN A 69 2.86 3.30 1.09
N LEU A 70 2.41 2.21 0.45
CA LEU A 70 2.20 0.91 1.07
C LEU A 70 2.70 -0.20 0.15
N ALA A 71 3.25 -1.25 0.74
CA ALA A 71 3.51 -2.50 0.05
C ALA A 71 3.23 -3.69 0.97
N ASN A 72 2.69 -4.77 0.42
CA ASN A 72 2.53 -6.04 1.12
C ASN A 72 2.88 -7.22 0.21
N SER A 73 3.25 -8.32 0.84
CA SER A 73 3.55 -9.57 0.15
C SER A 73 3.31 -10.73 1.11
N THR A 74 2.56 -11.72 0.65
CA THR A 74 2.21 -12.92 1.41
C THR A 74 2.46 -14.13 0.53
N LEU A 75 3.16 -15.11 1.07
CA LEU A 75 3.40 -16.40 0.43
C LEU A 75 2.93 -17.50 1.38
N GLU A 76 2.02 -18.36 0.92
CA GLU A 76 1.48 -19.49 1.65
C GLU A 76 1.81 -20.78 0.89
N TYR A 77 2.39 -21.76 1.58
CA TYR A 77 2.61 -23.11 1.08
C TYR A 77 1.79 -24.11 1.90
N ARG A 78 0.91 -24.85 1.24
CA ARG A 78 0.02 -25.83 1.87
C ARG A 78 0.69 -27.19 1.96
N VAL A 79 0.63 -27.80 3.15
CA VAL A 79 1.21 -29.11 3.44
C VAL A 79 0.20 -29.96 4.20
N GLY A 80 -0.28 -31.03 3.56
CA GLY A 80 -1.31 -31.90 4.14
C GLY A 80 -2.59 -31.13 4.43
N SER A 81 -3.02 -31.10 5.69
CA SER A 81 -4.19 -30.34 6.14
C SER A 81 -3.84 -28.94 6.68
N GLY A 82 -2.57 -28.54 6.66
CA GLY A 82 -2.09 -27.26 7.17
C GLY A 82 -1.35 -26.43 6.12
N TYR A 83 -0.70 -25.36 6.58
CA TYR A 83 0.10 -24.48 5.73
C TYR A 83 1.23 -23.81 6.53
N ILE A 84 2.22 -23.31 5.80
CA ILE A 84 3.26 -22.40 6.28
C ILE A 84 3.08 -21.10 5.51
N GLN A 85 3.04 -19.96 6.20
CA GLN A 85 2.79 -18.67 5.54
C GLN A 85 3.80 -17.64 6.03
N THR A 86 4.46 -16.96 5.10
CA THR A 86 5.25 -15.76 5.39
C THR A 86 4.52 -14.53 4.89
N ASN A 87 4.61 -13.43 5.65
CA ASN A 87 4.10 -12.14 5.23
C ASN A 87 5.13 -11.03 5.45
N TYR A 88 5.17 -10.08 4.53
CA TYR A 88 5.92 -8.84 4.64
C TYR A 88 4.99 -7.66 4.39
N ARG A 89 5.09 -6.63 5.21
CA ARG A 89 4.37 -5.37 5.05
C ARG A 89 5.33 -4.22 5.24
N TYR A 90 5.16 -3.20 4.41
CA TYR A 90 5.94 -1.97 4.49
C TYR A 90 5.04 -0.75 4.33
N VAL A 91 5.27 0.23 5.20
CA VAL A 91 4.58 1.52 5.20
C VAL A 91 5.63 2.61 5.22
N THR A 92 5.59 3.55 4.27
CA THR A 92 6.58 4.64 4.25
C THR A 92 6.31 5.65 5.37
N LYS A 93 7.38 6.31 5.81
CA LYS A 93 7.26 7.38 6.80
C LYS A 93 6.37 8.53 6.31
N GLU A 94 6.47 8.89 5.04
CA GLU A 94 5.63 9.94 4.45
C GLU A 94 4.15 9.59 4.49
N TYR A 95 3.79 8.33 4.19
CA TYR A 95 2.40 7.89 4.35
C TYR A 95 1.92 8.01 5.80
N ILE A 96 2.75 7.62 6.77
CA ILE A 96 2.43 7.73 8.21
C ILE A 96 2.22 9.20 8.60
N ASP A 97 3.11 10.08 8.16
CA ASP A 97 3.04 11.52 8.43
C ASP A 97 1.76 12.14 7.85
N ASN A 98 1.47 11.85 6.59
CA ASN A 98 0.28 12.35 5.90
C ASN A 98 -1.03 11.80 6.47
N THR A 99 -1.02 10.58 7.03
CA THR A 99 -2.25 9.90 7.49
C THR A 99 -2.54 10.14 8.97
N VAL A 100 -1.51 10.12 9.82
CA VAL A 100 -1.64 10.15 11.29
C VAL A 100 -0.64 11.09 11.97
N GLY A 101 0.16 11.86 11.23
CA GLY A 101 1.20 12.74 11.78
C GLY A 101 0.67 13.75 12.80
N ASP A 102 -0.52 14.30 12.57
CA ASP A 102 -1.17 15.23 13.49
C ASP A 102 -1.53 14.59 14.86
N THR A 103 -1.59 13.26 14.94
CA THR A 103 -1.87 12.52 16.19
C THR A 103 -0.62 12.03 16.91
N ILE A 104 0.53 12.02 16.23
CA ILE A 104 1.79 11.46 16.73
C ILE A 104 2.77 12.61 17.01
N THR A 105 3.12 12.82 18.29
CA THR A 105 3.99 13.94 18.71
C THR A 105 5.37 13.93 18.05
N ASN A 106 5.93 12.76 17.74
CA ASN A 106 7.22 12.66 17.06
C ASN A 106 7.34 11.36 16.25
N ILE A 107 7.01 11.40 14.96
CA ILE A 107 7.17 10.26 14.05
C ILE A 107 8.62 9.81 13.94
N ASN A 108 9.60 10.73 14.04
CA ASN A 108 11.02 10.38 13.98
C ASN A 108 11.46 9.49 15.15
N ALA A 109 10.72 9.50 16.27
CA ALA A 109 10.97 8.60 17.40
C ALA A 109 10.45 7.18 17.14
N ILE A 110 9.50 7.00 16.22
CA ILE A 110 8.88 5.71 15.89
C ILE A 110 9.61 5.07 14.70
N THR A 111 9.89 5.85 13.67
CA THR A 111 10.58 5.36 12.48
C THR A 111 11.43 6.42 11.80
N LYS A 112 12.55 5.98 11.22
CA LYS A 112 13.45 6.80 10.41
C LYS A 112 13.01 6.85 8.95
N ASP A 113 12.73 5.69 8.37
CA ASP A 113 12.52 5.52 6.91
C ASP A 113 11.15 4.88 6.56
N GLY A 114 10.39 4.43 7.56
CA GLY A 114 9.15 3.66 7.39
C GLY A 114 9.11 2.43 8.30
N ILE A 115 7.98 1.74 8.33
CA ILE A 115 7.79 0.55 9.17
C ILE A 115 7.78 -0.68 8.28
N SER A 116 8.78 -1.54 8.46
CA SER A 116 8.84 -2.88 7.87
C SER A 116 8.46 -3.93 8.91
N GLN A 117 7.54 -4.82 8.56
CA GLN A 117 7.12 -5.94 9.40
C GLN A 117 7.18 -7.24 8.62
N ALA A 118 7.86 -8.25 9.17
CA ALA A 118 7.88 -9.61 8.65
C ALA A 118 7.20 -10.56 9.66
N GLY A 119 6.51 -11.58 9.15
CA GLY A 119 5.87 -12.65 9.91
C GLY A 119 6.04 -14.00 9.23
N LEU A 120 5.99 -15.07 10.03
CA LEU A 120 6.03 -16.48 9.65
C LEU A 120 5.03 -17.26 10.54
#